data_AF-A0A497RGG6-F1
#
_entry.id   AF-A0A497RGG6-F1
#
_cell.length_a   1.000
_cell.length_b   1.000
_cell.length_c   1.000
_cell.angle_alpha   90.00
_cell.angle_beta   90.00
_cell.angle_gamma   90.00
#
_symmetry.space_group_name_H-M   'P 1'
#
loop_
_entity.id
_entity.type
_entity.pdbx_description
1 polymer ?
#
loop_
_entity_poly.entity_id
_entity_poly.type
_entity_poly.pdbx_seq_one_letter_code
_entity_poly.pdbx_strand_id
1 'polypeptide(L)'
;MALEAVISEIYEKGKHEIEKIKEDARREADKIVAEAKERAEEIKRKAREDGEKEAERLRRQEISSVKLEMKRQMLDVQKRILDEVFESLKKRIGEMDVETRRKLTSALLKSAAPGMVVYSRKEDEDLVKSIIQEIKLDVRYGGNVDCLGGVVLESEDGEVRLNLTFDELLNRLYEMKMGEVAKILFG
;
A
#
# COMPACT_ATOMS: atom_id res chain seq x y z
N MET A 1 58.97 -45.58 -74.69
CA MET A 1 57.75 -45.17 -75.41
C MET A 1 56.46 -45.55 -74.68
N ALA A 2 56.03 -46.82 -74.62
CA ALA A 2 54.76 -47.17 -73.95
C ALA A 2 54.80 -46.94 -72.41
N LEU A 3 55.92 -47.24 -71.76
CA LEU A 3 56.07 -47.08 -70.30
C LEU A 3 56.12 -45.60 -69.87
N GLU A 4 56.79 -44.75 -70.65
CA GLU A 4 56.88 -43.30 -70.39
C GLU A 4 55.52 -42.60 -70.54
N ALA A 5 54.71 -43.03 -71.52
CA ALA A 5 53.35 -42.53 -71.69
C ALA A 5 52.47 -42.87 -70.48
N VAL A 6 52.56 -44.10 -69.96
CA VAL A 6 51.83 -44.52 -68.75
C VAL A 6 52.27 -43.74 -67.51
N ILE A 7 53.57 -43.50 -67.35
CA ILE A 7 54.10 -42.69 -66.22
C ILE A 7 53.61 -41.24 -66.32
N SER A 8 53.60 -40.65 -67.52
CA SER A 8 53.09 -39.30 -67.75
C SER A 8 51.60 -39.19 -67.42
N GLU A 9 50.81 -40.18 -67.82
CA GLU A 9 49.37 -40.22 -67.56
C GLU A 9 49.06 -40.36 -66.06
N ILE A 10 49.86 -41.14 -65.31
CA ILE A 10 49.77 -41.24 -63.85
C ILE A 10 50.11 -39.90 -63.19
N TYR A 11 51.14 -39.20 -63.68
CA TYR A 11 51.52 -37.88 -63.15
C TYR A 11 50.46 -36.81 -63.42
N GLU A 12 49.85 -36.79 -64.60
CA GLU A 12 48.75 -35.88 -64.90
C GLU A 12 47.52 -36.18 -64.05
N LYS A 13 47.15 -37.46 -63.89
CA LYS A 13 46.05 -37.85 -62.99
C LYS A 13 46.33 -37.42 -61.55
N GLY A 14 47.54 -37.64 -61.04
CA GLY A 14 47.94 -37.22 -59.70
C GLY A 14 47.90 -35.70 -59.52
N LYS A 15 48.34 -34.91 -60.52
CA LYS A 15 48.23 -33.44 -60.47
C LYS A 15 46.77 -32.99 -60.46
N HIS A 16 45.92 -33.60 -61.28
CA HIS A 16 44.51 -33.28 -61.34
C HIS A 16 43.79 -33.61 -60.02
N GLU A 17 44.15 -34.73 -59.40
CA GLU A 17 43.63 -35.16 -58.11
C GLU A 17 44.08 -34.23 -56.97
N ILE A 18 45.34 -33.79 -56.97
CA ILE A 18 45.84 -32.79 -56.01
C ILE A 18 45.10 -31.46 -56.14
N GLU A 19 44.90 -30.95 -57.36
CA GLU A 19 44.17 -29.69 -57.56
C GLU A 19 42.71 -29.81 -57.14
N LYS A 20 42.07 -30.96 -57.43
CA LYS A 20 40.71 -31.23 -56.97
C LYS A 20 40.62 -31.25 -55.45
N ILE A 21 41.54 -31.92 -54.75
CA ILE A 21 41.60 -31.95 -53.28
C ILE A 21 41.79 -30.54 -52.71
N LYS A 22 42.67 -29.72 -53.31
CA LYS A 22 42.87 -28.33 -52.85
C LYS A 22 41.64 -27.46 -53.06
N GLU A 23 40.96 -27.61 -54.19
CA GLU A 23 39.75 -26.86 -54.49
C GLU A 23 38.61 -27.25 -53.54
N ASP A 24 38.42 -28.55 -53.30
CA ASP A 24 37.45 -29.07 -52.35
C ASP A 24 37.76 -28.59 -50.92
N ALA A 25 39.02 -28.64 -50.49
CA ALA A 25 39.45 -28.15 -49.18
C ALA A 25 39.23 -26.63 -49.01
N ARG A 26 39.46 -25.84 -50.06
CA ARG A 26 39.18 -24.39 -50.04
C ARG A 26 37.69 -24.11 -49.92
N ARG A 27 36.86 -24.81 -50.71
CA ARG A 27 35.39 -24.69 -50.63
C ARG A 27 34.87 -25.07 -49.25
N GLU A 28 35.39 -26.14 -48.66
CA GLU A 28 35.01 -26.56 -47.31
C GLU A 28 35.42 -25.51 -46.26
N ALA A 29 36.63 -24.97 -46.36
CA ALA A 29 37.11 -23.92 -45.47
C ALA A 29 36.26 -22.63 -45.57
N ASP A 30 35.95 -22.20 -46.79
CA ASP A 30 35.11 -21.02 -47.03
C ASP A 30 33.70 -21.23 -46.47
N LYS A 31 33.14 -22.44 -46.62
CA LYS A 31 31.84 -22.82 -46.05
C LYS A 31 31.85 -22.77 -44.53
N ILE A 32 32.87 -23.34 -43.88
CA ILE A 32 33.03 -23.31 -42.41
C ILE A 32 33.10 -21.86 -41.91
N VAL A 33 33.88 -21.00 -42.59
CA VAL A 33 34.01 -19.58 -42.22
C VAL A 33 32.69 -18.84 -42.40
N ALA A 34 31.95 -19.10 -43.48
CA ALA A 34 30.63 -18.51 -43.72
C ALA A 34 29.63 -18.91 -42.64
N GLU A 35 29.52 -20.20 -42.33
CA GLU A 35 28.65 -20.70 -41.26
C GLU A 35 29.02 -20.13 -39.88
N ALA A 36 30.32 -20.04 -39.57
CA ALA A 36 30.78 -19.46 -38.31
C ALA A 36 30.42 -17.97 -38.18
N LYS A 37 30.54 -17.21 -39.29
CA LYS A 37 30.14 -15.79 -39.32
C LYS A 37 28.63 -15.62 -39.14
N GLU A 38 27.83 -16.44 -39.82
CA GLU A 38 26.38 -16.41 -39.69
C GLU A 38 25.94 -16.72 -38.25
N ARG A 39 26.50 -17.77 -37.65
CA ARG A 39 26.24 -18.10 -36.23
C ARG A 39 26.67 -16.98 -35.30
N ALA A 40 27.81 -16.35 -35.54
CA ALA A 40 28.28 -15.23 -34.72
C ALA A 40 27.34 -14.02 -34.79
N GLU A 41 26.83 -13.68 -35.98
CA GLU A 41 25.85 -12.61 -36.14
C GLU A 41 24.50 -12.96 -35.51
N GLU A 42 24.06 -14.21 -35.60
CA GLU A 42 22.84 -14.66 -34.91
C GLU A 42 22.97 -14.54 -33.39
N ILE A 43 24.11 -14.94 -32.82
CA ILE A 43 24.39 -14.82 -31.38
C ILE A 43 24.38 -13.35 -30.96
N LYS A 44 25.06 -12.48 -31.71
CA LYS A 44 25.08 -11.03 -31.41
C LYS A 44 23.68 -10.43 -31.45
N ARG A 45 22.89 -10.78 -32.46
CA ARG A 45 21.51 -10.29 -32.60
C ARG A 45 20.66 -10.74 -31.43
N LYS A 46 20.69 -12.02 -31.07
CA LYS A 46 19.94 -12.55 -29.91
C LYS A 46 20.37 -11.88 -28.61
N ALA A 47 21.67 -11.77 -28.36
CA ALA A 47 22.20 -11.11 -27.17
C ALA A 47 21.75 -9.65 -27.07
N ARG A 48 21.68 -8.93 -28.21
CA ARG A 48 21.17 -7.56 -28.26
C ARG A 48 19.67 -7.49 -27.98
N GLU A 49 18.86 -8.32 -28.62
CA GLU A 49 17.42 -8.38 -28.40
C GLU A 49 17.08 -8.72 -26.94
N ASP A 50 17.80 -9.67 -26.35
CA ASP A 50 17.62 -10.06 -24.96
C ASP A 50 18.05 -8.94 -24.00
N GLY A 51 19.16 -8.24 -24.30
CA GLY A 51 19.61 -7.08 -23.54
C GLY A 51 18.62 -5.91 -23.59
N GLU A 52 18.04 -5.63 -24.77
CA GLU A 52 17.02 -4.59 -24.94
C GLU A 52 15.73 -4.93 -24.17
N LYS A 53 15.27 -6.18 -24.23
CA LYS A 53 14.11 -6.67 -23.46
C LYS A 53 14.34 -6.57 -21.95
N GLU A 54 15.52 -6.96 -21.48
CA GLU A 54 15.85 -6.91 -20.06
C GLU A 54 15.95 -5.47 -19.57
N ALA A 55 16.56 -4.57 -20.34
CA ALA A 55 16.62 -3.15 -20.02
C ALA A 55 15.21 -2.53 -19.94
N GLU A 56 14.31 -2.89 -20.85
CA GLU A 56 12.92 -2.44 -20.80
C GLU A 56 12.19 -2.98 -19.56
N ARG A 57 12.39 -4.27 -19.24
CA ARG A 57 11.81 -4.91 -18.05
C ARG A 57 12.25 -4.20 -16.77
N LEU A 58 13.55 -3.95 -16.62
CA LEU A 58 14.12 -3.24 -15.47
C LEU A 58 13.58 -1.81 -15.39
N ARG A 59 13.52 -1.10 -16.52
CA ARG A 59 12.97 0.26 -16.55
C ARG A 59 11.50 0.30 -16.11
N ARG A 60 10.68 -0.64 -16.57
CA ARG A 60 9.26 -0.75 -16.17
C ARG A 60 9.13 -1.07 -14.68
N GLN A 61 9.98 -1.95 -14.16
CA GLN A 61 10.02 -2.30 -12.74
C GLN A 61 10.38 -1.09 -11.88
N GLU A 62 11.41 -0.35 -12.26
CA GLU A 62 11.86 0.86 -11.54
C GLU A 62 10.78 1.94 -11.51
N ILE A 63 10.18 2.25 -12.66
CA ILE A 63 9.08 3.23 -12.74
C ILE A 63 7.90 2.81 -11.87
N SER A 64 7.57 1.51 -11.85
CA SER A 64 6.47 1.00 -11.04
C SER A 64 6.78 1.10 -9.54
N SER A 65 8.02 0.81 -9.15
CA SER A 65 8.51 0.96 -7.77
C SER A 65 8.40 2.41 -7.31
N VAL A 66 8.93 3.35 -8.08
CA VAL A 66 8.88 4.78 -7.77
C VAL A 66 7.43 5.28 -7.68
N LYS A 67 6.56 4.88 -8.61
CA LYS A 67 5.13 5.26 -8.56
C LYS A 67 4.45 4.75 -7.28
N LEU A 68 4.76 3.53 -6.86
CA LEU A 68 4.20 2.96 -5.64
C LEU A 68 4.68 3.72 -4.41
N GLU A 69 5.97 4.05 -4.35
CA GLU A 69 6.56 4.81 -3.26
C GLU A 69 5.97 6.22 -3.18
N MET A 70 5.85 6.92 -4.31
CA MET A 70 5.21 8.24 -4.36
C MET A 70 3.76 8.19 -3.87
N LYS A 71 3.00 7.17 -4.29
CA LYS A 71 1.61 7.00 -3.85
C LYS A 71 1.54 6.75 -2.35
N ARG A 72 2.45 5.94 -1.80
CA ARG A 72 2.54 5.69 -0.36
C ARG A 72 2.84 6.99 0.40
N GLN A 73 3.85 7.74 -0.02
CA GLN A 73 4.21 9.02 0.60
C GLN A 73 3.04 10.01 0.58
N MET A 74 2.32 10.09 -0.54
CA MET A 74 1.12 10.92 -0.67
C MET A 74 0.03 10.49 0.34
N LEU A 75 -0.26 9.19 0.45
CA LEU A 75 -1.25 8.67 1.40
C LEU A 75 -0.83 8.92 2.86
N ASP A 76 0.47 8.81 3.17
CA ASP A 76 0.99 9.09 4.51
C ASP A 76 0.85 10.58 4.86
N VAL A 77 1.04 11.49 3.90
CA VAL A 77 0.76 12.93 4.08
C VAL A 77 -0.73 13.18 4.30
N GLN A 78 -1.59 12.59 3.47
CA GLN A 78 -3.04 12.75 3.58
C GLN A 78 -3.55 12.25 4.94
N LYS A 79 -3.05 11.10 5.41
CA LYS A 79 -3.38 10.58 6.73
C LYS A 79 -2.99 11.55 7.84
N ARG A 80 -1.77 12.11 7.80
CA ARG A 80 -1.34 13.10 8.80
C ARG A 80 -2.25 14.33 8.86
N ILE A 81 -2.66 14.86 7.71
CA ILE A 81 -3.59 15.98 7.65
C ILE A 81 -4.95 15.60 8.27
N LEU A 82 -5.45 14.40 7.96
CA LEU A 82 -6.70 13.89 8.54
C LEU A 82 -6.60 13.72 10.06
N ASP A 83 -5.47 13.23 10.56
CA ASP A 83 -5.19 13.09 11.99
C ASP A 83 -5.12 14.47 12.67
N GLU A 84 -4.47 15.47 12.04
CA GLU A 84 -4.40 16.85 12.56
C GLU A 84 -5.77 17.52 12.64
N VAL A 85 -6.63 17.31 11.63
CA VAL A 85 -8.03 17.79 11.65
C VAL A 85 -8.80 17.12 12.79
N PHE A 86 -8.60 15.82 12.98
CA PHE A 86 -9.26 15.07 14.04
C PHE A 86 -8.84 15.55 15.44
N GLU A 87 -7.55 15.76 15.66
CA GLU A 87 -7.03 16.32 16.91
C GLU A 87 -7.51 17.74 17.15
N SER A 88 -7.61 18.56 16.11
CA SER A 88 -8.19 19.92 16.21
C SER A 88 -9.66 19.87 16.60
N LEU A 89 -10.42 18.91 16.07
CA LEU A 89 -11.81 18.69 16.44
C LEU A 89 -11.95 18.24 17.90
N LYS A 90 -11.11 17.31 18.37
CA LYS A 90 -11.08 16.89 19.78
C LYS A 90 -10.84 18.06 20.72
N LYS A 91 -9.83 18.89 20.42
CA LYS A 91 -9.55 20.10 21.22
C LYS A 91 -10.76 21.03 21.29
N ARG A 92 -11.40 21.30 20.15
CA ARG A 92 -12.59 22.16 20.09
C ARG A 92 -13.78 21.60 20.87
N ILE A 93 -13.96 20.27 20.91
CA ILE A 93 -14.98 19.63 21.74
C ILE A 93 -14.61 19.71 23.23
N GLY A 94 -13.34 19.54 23.57
CA GLY A 94 -12.83 19.69 24.93
C GLY A 94 -12.99 21.11 25.48
N GLU A 95 -12.93 22.12 24.61
CA GLU A 95 -13.07 23.56 24.94
C GLU A 95 -14.52 24.09 24.76
N MET A 96 -15.49 23.19 24.51
CA MET A 96 -16.89 23.57 24.34
C MET A 96 -17.45 24.27 25.59
N ASP A 97 -18.32 25.25 25.36
CA ASP A 97 -18.97 25.99 26.43
C ASP A 97 -19.85 25.08 27.32
N VAL A 98 -20.00 25.50 28.58
CA VAL A 98 -20.69 24.72 29.62
C VAL A 98 -22.17 24.51 29.29
N GLU A 99 -22.83 25.45 28.61
CA GLU A 99 -24.25 25.34 28.27
C GLU A 99 -24.48 24.26 27.21
N THR A 100 -23.70 24.28 26.14
CA THR A 100 -23.73 23.26 25.08
C THR A 100 -23.35 21.90 25.66
N ARG A 101 -22.32 21.83 26.50
CA ARG A 101 -21.94 20.59 27.20
C ARG A 101 -23.08 20.06 28.05
N ARG A 102 -23.75 20.90 28.83
CA ARG A 102 -24.92 20.52 29.65
C ARG A 102 -26.04 19.94 28.80
N LYS A 103 -26.37 20.58 27.67
CA LYS A 103 -27.42 20.11 26.74
C LYS A 103 -27.09 18.73 26.16
N LEU A 104 -25.86 18.53 25.70
CA LEU A 104 -25.43 17.24 25.13
C LEU A 104 -25.42 16.14 26.18
N THR A 105 -24.82 16.38 27.34
CA THR A 105 -24.79 15.40 28.44
C THR A 105 -26.19 15.06 28.94
N SER A 106 -27.10 16.04 29.02
CA SER A 106 -28.50 15.79 29.33
C SER A 106 -29.18 14.88 28.30
N ALA A 107 -28.91 15.07 27.00
CA ALA A 107 -29.44 14.20 25.97
C ALA A 107 -28.91 12.76 26.08
N LEU A 108 -27.62 12.59 26.40
CA LEU A 108 -27.01 11.27 26.60
C LEU A 108 -27.56 10.54 27.82
N LEU A 109 -27.80 11.26 28.92
CA LEU A 109 -28.36 10.69 30.15
C LEU A 109 -29.80 10.17 29.98
N LYS A 110 -30.55 10.62 28.96
CA LYS A 110 -31.88 10.06 28.65
C LYS A 110 -31.82 8.61 28.16
N SER A 111 -30.66 8.14 27.71
CA SER A 111 -30.44 6.74 27.33
C SER A 111 -30.16 5.83 28.53
N ALA A 112 -30.08 6.37 29.74
CA ALA A 112 -29.88 5.58 30.95
C ALA A 112 -31.18 4.88 31.38
N ALA A 113 -31.07 3.60 31.75
CA ALA A 113 -32.14 2.85 32.37
C ALA A 113 -32.10 3.01 33.90
N PRO A 114 -33.24 2.83 34.60
CA PRO A 114 -33.26 2.76 36.06
C PRO A 114 -32.30 1.71 36.61
N GLY A 115 -31.61 2.01 37.71
CA GLY A 115 -30.63 1.12 38.36
C GLY A 115 -29.25 1.10 37.70
N MET A 116 -28.96 1.98 36.74
CA MET A 116 -27.61 2.09 36.16
C MET A 116 -26.68 2.99 36.98
N VAL A 117 -25.39 2.71 36.88
CA VAL A 117 -24.28 3.49 37.42
C VAL A 117 -23.71 4.40 36.32
N VAL A 118 -23.61 5.70 36.62
CA VAL A 118 -23.11 6.72 35.70
C VAL A 118 -21.72 7.15 36.10
N TYR A 119 -20.80 7.19 35.14
CA TYR A 119 -19.48 7.77 35.29
C TYR A 119 -19.29 8.92 34.32
N SER A 120 -18.54 9.95 34.72
CA SER A 120 -18.23 11.10 33.86
C SER A 120 -16.81 11.60 34.06
N ARG A 121 -16.42 12.60 33.26
CA ARG A 121 -15.18 13.34 33.52
C ARG A 121 -15.22 13.99 34.91
N LYS A 122 -14.07 14.08 35.57
CA LYS A 122 -13.93 14.70 36.90
C LYS A 122 -14.44 16.15 36.95
N GLU A 123 -14.17 16.93 35.91
CA GLU A 123 -14.61 18.32 35.81
C GLU A 123 -16.12 18.46 35.56
N ASP A 124 -16.76 17.43 35.00
CA ASP A 124 -18.17 17.43 34.65
C ASP A 124 -19.04 16.80 35.77
N GLU A 125 -18.46 16.36 36.89
CA GLU A 125 -19.15 15.65 37.96
C GLU A 125 -20.33 16.46 38.55
N ASP A 126 -20.10 17.72 38.89
CA ASP A 126 -21.14 18.59 39.46
C ASP A 126 -22.25 18.86 38.45
N LEU A 127 -21.88 19.01 37.17
CA LEU A 127 -22.82 19.18 36.07
C LEU A 127 -23.67 17.93 35.86
N VAL A 128 -23.09 16.73 35.87
CA VAL A 128 -23.81 15.47 35.72
C VAL A 128 -24.75 15.22 36.89
N LYS A 129 -24.29 15.43 38.14
CA LYS A 129 -25.15 15.28 39.33
C LYS A 129 -26.34 16.23 39.32
N SER A 130 -26.13 17.50 38.92
CA SER A 130 -27.22 18.47 38.83
C SER A 130 -28.26 18.07 37.77
N ILE A 131 -27.82 17.56 36.62
CA ILE A 131 -28.73 17.06 35.56
C ILE A 131 -29.52 15.82 36.03
N ILE A 132 -28.88 14.87 36.73
CA ILE A 132 -29.56 13.68 37.26
C ILE A 132 -30.68 14.07 38.22
N GLN A 133 -30.43 15.04 39.10
CA GLN A 133 -31.43 15.55 40.05
C GLN A 133 -32.59 16.28 39.34
N GLU A 134 -32.28 17.07 38.31
CA GLU A 134 -33.26 17.83 37.52
C GLU A 134 -34.21 16.90 36.73
N ILE A 135 -33.65 15.86 36.10
CA ILE A 135 -34.40 14.89 35.29
C ILE A 135 -35.08 13.82 36.18
N LYS A 136 -34.67 13.69 37.46
CA LYS A 136 -35.12 12.66 38.41
C LYS A 136 -34.89 11.24 37.87
N LEU A 137 -33.70 10.99 37.33
CA LEU A 137 -33.28 9.66 36.89
C LEU A 137 -32.95 8.77 38.09
N ASP A 138 -33.45 7.54 38.09
CA ASP A 138 -33.14 6.53 39.11
C ASP A 138 -31.79 5.85 38.79
N VAL A 139 -30.71 6.62 38.90
CA VAL A 139 -29.35 6.18 38.56
C VAL A 139 -28.37 6.58 39.66
N ARG A 140 -27.34 5.78 39.88
CA ARG A 140 -26.29 6.05 40.88
C ARG A 140 -25.08 6.67 40.19
N TYR A 141 -24.43 7.63 40.82
CA TYR A 141 -23.16 8.17 40.31
C TYR A 141 -22.00 7.32 40.84
N GLY A 142 -21.28 6.64 39.93
CA GLY A 142 -20.24 5.66 40.25
C GLY A 142 -18.82 6.22 40.36
N GLY A 143 -18.59 7.43 39.86
CA GLY A 143 -17.29 8.10 39.95
C GLY A 143 -16.81 8.66 38.61
N ASN A 144 -15.50 8.83 38.49
CA ASN A 144 -14.91 9.51 37.35
C ASN A 144 -14.21 8.56 36.38
N VAL A 145 -14.25 8.92 35.10
CA VAL A 145 -13.50 8.29 34.00
C VAL A 145 -12.68 9.34 33.27
N ASP A 146 -11.56 8.93 32.69
CA ASP A 146 -10.74 9.80 31.84
C ASP A 146 -11.36 9.86 30.44
N CYS A 147 -11.91 11.02 30.09
CA CYS A 147 -12.54 11.29 28.80
C CYS A 147 -12.61 12.80 28.53
N LEU A 148 -12.82 13.18 27.27
CA LEU A 148 -13.05 14.58 26.87
C LEU A 148 -14.34 15.14 27.48
N GLY A 149 -15.34 14.28 27.67
CA GLY A 149 -16.64 14.57 28.26
C GLY A 149 -17.67 13.49 27.94
N GLY A 150 -18.93 13.72 28.31
CA GLY A 150 -20.01 12.74 28.16
C GLY A 150 -20.09 11.78 29.35
N VAL A 151 -20.72 10.63 29.15
CA VAL A 151 -21.03 9.68 30.24
C VAL A 151 -20.77 8.23 29.85
N VAL A 152 -20.40 7.41 30.82
CA VAL A 152 -20.41 5.96 30.71
C VAL A 152 -21.52 5.45 31.61
N LEU A 153 -22.37 4.57 31.06
CA LEU A 153 -23.46 3.94 31.78
C LEU A 153 -23.12 2.47 31.99
N GLU A 154 -23.23 1.97 33.20
CA GLU A 154 -22.94 0.58 33.57
C GLU A 154 -24.12 0.00 34.36
N SER A 155 -24.51 -1.25 34.13
CA SER A 155 -25.50 -1.92 34.99
C SER A 155 -24.91 -2.21 36.37
N GLU A 156 -25.74 -2.32 37.41
CA GLU A 156 -25.26 -2.67 38.76
C GLU A 156 -24.50 -4.00 38.80
N ASP A 157 -24.88 -4.96 37.95
CA ASP A 157 -24.21 -6.26 37.83
C ASP A 157 -22.94 -6.23 36.95
N GLY A 158 -22.62 -5.09 36.34
CA GLY A 158 -21.46 -4.91 35.44
C GLY A 158 -21.56 -5.61 34.08
N GLU A 159 -22.62 -6.37 33.82
CA GLU A 159 -22.81 -7.10 32.54
C GLU A 159 -22.99 -6.18 31.33
N VAL A 160 -23.57 -4.99 31.52
CA VAL A 160 -23.86 -4.04 30.44
C VAL A 160 -23.11 -2.74 30.68
N ARG A 161 -22.22 -2.39 29.75
CA ARG A 161 -21.51 -1.11 29.75
C ARG A 161 -21.71 -0.38 28.43
N LEU A 162 -22.32 0.79 28.49
CA LEU A 162 -22.55 1.68 27.37
C LEU A 162 -21.62 2.89 27.48
N ASN A 163 -20.64 2.95 26.57
CA ASN A 163 -19.74 4.08 26.47
C ASN A 163 -20.36 5.17 25.59
N LEU A 164 -20.86 6.24 26.21
CA LEU A 164 -21.40 7.44 25.55
C LEU A 164 -20.47 8.64 25.79
N THR A 165 -19.17 8.41 25.94
CA THR A 165 -18.19 9.49 26.00
C THR A 165 -18.13 10.22 24.65
N PHE A 166 -17.80 11.50 24.69
CA PHE A 166 -17.60 12.29 23.48
C PHE A 166 -16.47 11.70 22.63
N ASP A 167 -15.44 11.10 23.24
CA ASP A 167 -14.38 10.38 22.53
C ASP A 167 -14.92 9.26 21.63
N GLU A 168 -15.72 8.37 22.21
CA GLU A 168 -16.29 7.23 21.50
C GLU A 168 -17.28 7.66 20.42
N LEU A 169 -18.16 8.62 20.73
CA LEU A 169 -19.12 9.14 19.77
C LEU A 169 -18.42 9.87 18.62
N LEU A 170 -17.36 10.61 18.91
CA LEU A 170 -16.57 11.31 17.91
C LEU A 170 -15.81 10.34 17.02
N ASN A 171 -15.20 9.29 17.58
CA ASN A 171 -14.54 8.23 16.81
C ASN A 171 -15.52 7.57 15.83
N ARG A 172 -16.72 7.19 16.30
CA ARG A 172 -17.75 6.59 15.44
C ARG A 172 -18.19 7.52 14.31
N LEU A 173 -18.45 8.79 14.65
CA LEU A 173 -18.82 9.79 13.64
C LEU A 173 -17.69 10.01 12.64
N TYR A 174 -16.45 10.03 13.12
CA TYR A 174 -15.27 10.19 12.26
C TYR A 174 -15.11 9.01 11.32
N GLU A 175 -15.20 7.77 11.79
CA GLU A 175 -15.16 6.58 10.93
C GLU A 175 -16.25 6.61 9.84
N MET A 176 -17.46 7.02 10.19
CA MET A 176 -18.57 7.13 9.23
C MET A 176 -18.37 8.26 8.21
N LYS A 177 -17.76 9.38 8.62
CA LYS A 177 -17.64 10.61 7.83
C LYS A 177 -16.26 10.82 7.21
N MET A 178 -15.29 9.96 7.51
CA MET A 178 -13.90 10.09 7.04
C MET A 178 -13.82 10.21 5.52
N GLY A 179 -14.61 9.43 4.79
CA GLY A 179 -14.66 9.51 3.33
C GLY A 179 -15.17 10.86 2.80
N GLU A 180 -16.20 11.44 3.44
CA GLU A 180 -16.71 12.77 3.10
C GLU A 180 -15.68 13.87 3.39
N VAL A 181 -15.02 13.79 4.55
CA VAL A 181 -13.98 14.73 4.96
C VAL A 181 -12.77 14.65 4.02
N ALA A 182 -12.32 13.45 3.68
CA ALA A 182 -11.22 13.24 2.75
C ALA A 182 -11.52 13.83 1.37
N LYS A 183 -12.76 13.67 0.88
CA LYS A 183 -13.21 14.27 -0.39
C LYS A 183 -13.20 15.80 -0.35
N ILE A 184 -13.59 16.41 0.77
CA ILE A 184 -13.55 17.87 0.93
C ILE A 184 -12.10 18.38 0.95
N LEU A 185 -11.21 17.67 1.64
CA LEU A 185 -9.81 18.11 1.81
C LEU A 185 -8.94 17.86 0.59
N PHE A 186 -9.18 16.77 -0.15
CA PHE A 186 -8.28 16.31 -1.21
C PHE A 186 -8.90 16.27 -2.61
N GLY A 187 -10.22 16.45 -2.74
CA GLY A 187 -10.96 16.44 -4.02
C GLY A 187 -11.58 15.09 -4.37
#